data_AF-A0A948UCR8-F1
#
_entry.id   AF-A0A948UCR8-F1
#
_cell.length_a   1.000
_cell.length_b   1.000
_cell.length_c   1.000
_cell.angle_alpha   90.00
_cell.angle_beta   90.00
_cell.angle_gamma   90.00
#
_symmetry.space_group_name_H-M   'P 1'
#
loop_
_entity.id
_entity.type
_entity.pdbx_description
1 polymer ?
#
loop_
_entity_poly.entity_id
_entity_poly.type
_entity_poly.pdbx_seq_one_letter_code
_entity_poly.pdbx_strand_id
1 'polypeptide(L)'
;MTAPSKRVLLATVLPAMILTGCASTKDYPSLARRPAEKDSGRISGSAPVVAPAPDASASQMPVAADLTTRLAQLMQAAREAHARFDTAQARANSLVSAARGTAVASERWSVATVAIAELESSRSDAMVSLGELDRLYAEARIAGQNDDGGDGGAIAAVRDQVTAWVADEDAVLADLGSRMPG
;
A
#
# COMPACT_ATOMS: atom_id res chain seq x y z
N MET A 1 16.24 -16.67 56.18
CA MET A 1 15.56 -15.37 55.92
C MET A 1 16.62 -14.29 55.77
N THR A 2 17.12 -14.09 54.55
CA THR A 2 18.09 -13.05 54.20
C THR A 2 17.34 -11.92 53.50
N ALA A 3 17.38 -10.72 54.10
CA ALA A 3 16.72 -9.54 53.56
C ALA A 3 17.39 -9.08 52.24
N PRO A 4 16.63 -8.72 51.20
CA PRO A 4 17.22 -8.23 49.95
C PRO A 4 17.82 -6.83 50.15
N SER A 5 19.02 -6.64 49.59
CA SER A 5 19.82 -5.42 49.66
C SER A 5 19.11 -4.24 48.98
N LYS A 6 18.97 -3.12 49.70
CA LYS A 6 18.39 -1.83 49.23
C LYS A 6 18.97 -1.33 47.91
N ARG A 7 20.18 -1.79 47.51
CA ARG A 7 20.85 -1.40 46.26
C ARG A 7 20.24 -2.04 45.01
N VAL A 8 19.65 -3.24 45.13
CA VAL A 8 19.02 -3.93 44.00
C VAL A 8 17.66 -3.31 43.66
N LEU A 9 16.94 -2.80 44.67
CA LEU A 9 15.66 -2.13 44.47
C LEU A 9 15.79 -0.78 43.73
N LEU A 10 16.95 -0.12 43.83
CA LEU A 10 17.18 1.18 43.20
C LEU A 10 17.55 1.06 41.70
N ALA A 11 18.14 -0.08 41.30
CA ALA A 11 18.63 -0.28 39.93
C ALA A 11 17.52 -0.62 38.92
N THR A 12 16.36 -1.12 39.37
CA THR A 12 15.22 -1.48 38.51
C THR A 12 14.16 -0.39 38.39
N VAL A 13 14.10 0.57 39.31
CA VAL A 13 13.10 1.66 39.28
C VAL A 13 13.51 2.78 38.31
N LEU A 14 14.80 3.00 38.11
CA LEU A 14 15.31 4.08 37.26
C LEU A 14 14.96 3.95 35.75
N PRO A 15 15.06 2.78 35.09
CA PRO A 15 14.70 2.67 33.68
C PRO A 15 13.18 2.72 33.43
N ALA A 16 12.35 2.38 34.43
CA ALA A 16 10.89 2.44 34.30
C ALA A 16 10.34 3.88 34.29
N MET A 17 11.03 4.84 34.91
CA MET A 17 10.63 6.26 34.89
C MET A 17 10.98 7.00 33.59
N ILE A 18 11.87 6.46 32.74
CA ILE A 18 12.31 7.15 31.52
C ILE A 18 11.30 6.96 30.37
N LEU A 19 10.40 5.95 30.44
CA LEU A 19 9.40 5.69 29.40
C LEU A 19 8.14 6.58 29.46
N THR A 20 7.91 7.37 30.51
CA THR A 20 6.71 8.21 30.63
C THR A 20 6.82 9.57 29.93
N GLY A 21 7.91 9.84 29.21
CA GLY A 21 8.15 11.12 28.53
C GLY A 21 7.33 11.34 27.25
N CYS A 22 6.89 10.27 26.57
CA CYS A 22 6.22 10.38 25.26
C CYS A 22 4.71 10.69 25.31
N ALA A 23 4.12 10.85 26.50
CA ALA A 23 2.68 11.12 26.66
C ALA A 23 2.39 12.38 27.52
N SER A 24 3.25 13.41 27.44
CA SER A 24 2.97 14.68 28.13
C SER A 24 1.76 15.38 27.49
N THR A 25 0.64 15.40 28.23
CA THR A 25 -0.62 16.04 27.79
C THR A 25 -0.72 17.52 28.19
N LYS A 26 0.33 18.08 28.81
CA LYS A 26 0.23 19.38 29.50
C LYS A 26 0.31 20.60 28.57
N ASP A 27 0.80 20.44 27.34
CA ASP A 27 1.05 21.56 26.42
C ASP A 27 0.63 21.25 24.97
N TYR A 28 -0.50 20.56 24.76
CA TYR A 28 -1.05 20.45 23.41
C TYR A 28 -1.69 21.78 22.97
N PRO A 29 -1.38 22.27 21.76
CA PRO A 29 -2.11 23.41 21.20
C PRO A 29 -3.59 23.05 21.06
N SER A 30 -4.46 24.01 21.33
CA SER A 30 -5.90 23.82 21.14
C SER A 30 -6.23 23.46 19.69
N LEU A 31 -7.08 22.44 19.50
CA LEU A 31 -7.70 22.11 18.21
C LEU A 31 -8.84 23.08 17.86
N ALA A 32 -9.15 24.05 18.71
CA ALA A 32 -10.12 25.08 18.37
C ALA A 32 -9.60 25.91 17.18
N ARG A 33 -10.50 26.25 16.25
CA ARG A 33 -10.16 27.13 15.12
C ARG A 33 -9.48 28.40 15.60
N ARG A 34 -8.36 28.73 14.99
CA ARG A 34 -7.59 29.94 15.30
C ARG A 34 -8.36 31.20 14.87
N PRO A 35 -8.21 32.34 15.56
CA PRO A 35 -8.82 33.61 15.12
C PRO A 35 -8.46 33.99 13.68
N ALA A 36 -7.21 33.75 13.26
CA ALA A 36 -6.75 34.00 11.89
C ALA A 36 -7.49 33.16 10.82
N GLU A 37 -8.04 31.99 11.19
CA GLU A 37 -8.85 31.14 10.32
C GLU A 37 -10.31 31.62 10.22
N LYS A 38 -10.75 32.53 11.12
CA LYS A 38 -12.04 33.20 11.02
C LYS A 38 -11.97 34.44 10.12
N ASP A 39 -10.85 35.16 10.19
CA ASP A 39 -10.62 36.40 9.42
C ASP A 39 -10.16 36.12 7.98
N SER A 40 -9.61 34.94 7.71
CA SER A 40 -9.52 34.37 6.36
C SER A 40 -10.92 33.97 5.93
N GLY A 41 -11.71 34.98 5.59
CA GLY A 41 -13.13 34.88 5.32
C GLY A 41 -13.45 33.66 4.46
N ARG A 42 -14.49 32.91 4.89
CA ARG A 42 -15.17 31.95 4.03
C ARG A 42 -15.29 32.60 2.66
N ILE A 43 -14.74 31.99 1.62
CA ILE A 43 -15.14 32.33 0.25
C ILE A 43 -16.61 31.93 0.19
N SER A 44 -17.49 32.86 0.56
CA SER A 44 -18.91 32.77 0.32
C SER A 44 -19.05 33.11 -1.15
N GLY A 45 -18.76 32.15 -2.01
CA GLY A 45 -19.08 32.26 -3.41
C GLY A 45 -20.57 32.58 -3.50
N SER A 46 -20.91 33.76 -4.01
CA SER A 46 -22.31 34.16 -4.27
C SER A 46 -22.86 33.42 -5.50
N ALA A 47 -22.31 32.25 -5.82
CA ALA A 47 -22.78 31.43 -6.91
C ALA A 47 -24.19 30.96 -6.55
N PRO A 48 -25.17 31.14 -7.44
CA PRO A 48 -26.51 30.61 -7.21
C PRO A 48 -26.40 29.10 -6.96
N VAL A 49 -27.18 28.61 -5.99
CA VAL A 49 -27.35 27.16 -5.80
C VAL A 49 -28.04 26.63 -7.05
N VAL A 50 -27.23 26.11 -7.98
CA VAL A 50 -27.72 25.28 -9.08
C VAL A 50 -28.20 24.00 -8.42
N ALA A 51 -29.50 23.74 -8.44
CA ALA A 51 -30.01 22.40 -8.17
C ALA A 51 -29.23 21.45 -9.08
N PRO A 52 -28.65 20.35 -8.55
CA PRO A 52 -27.95 19.41 -9.41
C PRO A 52 -28.90 19.05 -10.53
N ALA A 53 -28.51 19.34 -11.77
CA ALA A 53 -29.18 18.72 -12.91
C ALA A 53 -29.15 17.21 -12.61
N PRO A 54 -30.26 16.47 -12.80
CA PRO A 54 -30.24 15.03 -12.64
C PRO A 54 -29.03 14.54 -13.43
N ASP A 55 -28.11 13.86 -12.75
CA ASP A 55 -26.83 13.49 -13.34
C ASP A 55 -27.09 12.81 -14.69
N ALA A 56 -26.88 13.53 -15.79
CA ALA A 56 -26.74 12.94 -17.12
C ALA A 56 -25.37 12.21 -17.23
N SER A 57 -24.86 11.74 -16.10
CA SER A 57 -23.66 10.94 -15.91
C SER A 57 -23.89 9.92 -14.78
N ALA A 58 -25.10 9.40 -14.68
CA ALA A 58 -25.24 7.95 -14.64
C ALA A 58 -25.63 7.47 -16.05
N SER A 59 -24.80 7.78 -17.05
CA SER A 59 -24.56 6.76 -18.06
C SER A 59 -24.05 5.59 -17.24
N GLN A 60 -24.95 4.66 -16.90
CA GLN A 60 -24.58 3.31 -16.53
C GLN A 60 -23.60 2.92 -17.62
N MET A 61 -22.31 2.95 -17.29
CA MET A 61 -21.29 2.35 -18.12
C MET A 61 -21.89 1.01 -18.51
N PRO A 62 -22.02 0.69 -19.82
CA PRO A 62 -22.78 -0.48 -20.23
C PRO A 62 -22.30 -1.63 -19.36
N VAL A 63 -23.25 -2.21 -18.61
CA VAL A 63 -22.98 -3.18 -17.52
C VAL A 63 -22.15 -4.37 -18.04
N ALA A 64 -22.06 -4.52 -19.36
CA ALA A 64 -21.13 -5.34 -20.10
C ALA A 64 -20.41 -4.54 -21.22
N ALA A 65 -19.42 -3.71 -20.92
CA ALA A 65 -18.16 -4.00 -21.63
C ALA A 65 -17.81 -5.41 -21.15
N ASP A 66 -18.12 -6.42 -21.99
CA ASP A 66 -18.13 -7.86 -21.69
C ASP A 66 -17.15 -8.19 -20.56
N LEU A 67 -17.62 -8.76 -19.44
CA LEU A 67 -16.78 -9.11 -18.30
C LEU A 67 -15.50 -9.81 -18.75
N THR A 68 -15.58 -10.62 -19.81
CA THR A 68 -14.44 -11.23 -20.50
C THR A 68 -13.40 -10.20 -20.97
N THR A 69 -13.84 -9.14 -21.65
CA THR A 69 -12.99 -8.02 -22.08
C THR A 69 -12.37 -7.31 -20.88
N ARG A 70 -13.14 -7.06 -19.81
CA ARG A 70 -12.60 -6.43 -18.59
C ARG A 70 -11.54 -7.30 -17.91
N LEU A 71 -11.81 -8.60 -17.77
CA LEU A 71 -10.87 -9.58 -17.23
C LEU A 71 -9.60 -9.69 -18.08
N ALA A 72 -9.74 -9.68 -19.41
CA ALA A 72 -8.60 -9.68 -20.32
C ALA A 72 -7.72 -8.43 -20.15
N GLN A 73 -8.34 -7.25 -20.00
CA GLN A 73 -7.60 -5.99 -19.74
C GLN A 73 -6.85 -6.03 -18.42
N LEU A 74 -7.49 -6.48 -17.34
CA LEU A 74 -6.87 -6.59 -16.02
C LEU A 74 -5.73 -7.62 -16.02
N MET A 75 -5.93 -8.77 -16.66
CA MET A 75 -4.88 -9.78 -16.82
C MET A 75 -3.70 -9.23 -17.62
N GLN A 76 -3.96 -8.50 -18.71
CA GLN A 76 -2.91 -7.94 -19.54
C GLN A 76 -2.10 -6.87 -18.80
N ALA A 77 -2.77 -5.97 -18.06
CA ALA A 77 -2.10 -4.96 -17.24
C ALA A 77 -1.20 -5.60 -16.17
N ALA A 78 -1.71 -6.62 -15.46
CA ALA A 78 -0.92 -7.38 -14.49
C ALA A 78 0.27 -8.10 -15.14
N ARG A 79 0.07 -8.70 -16.31
CA ARG A 79 1.15 -9.39 -17.07
C ARG A 79 2.24 -8.42 -17.51
N GLU A 80 1.87 -7.23 -17.96
CA GLU A 80 2.83 -6.20 -18.37
C GLU A 80 3.64 -5.67 -17.18
N ALA A 81 3.00 -5.51 -16.02
CA ALA A 81 3.68 -5.19 -14.76
C ALA A 81 4.66 -6.29 -14.35
N HIS A 82 4.21 -7.55 -14.38
CA HIS A 82 5.03 -8.72 -14.07
C HIS A 82 6.23 -8.86 -15.02
N ALA A 83 6.02 -8.68 -16.33
CA ALA A 83 7.12 -8.73 -17.30
C ALA A 83 8.16 -7.61 -17.06
N ARG A 84 7.72 -6.40 -16.68
CA ARG A 84 8.66 -5.33 -16.29
C ARG A 84 9.46 -5.72 -15.06
N PHE A 85 8.82 -6.32 -14.06
CA PHE A 85 9.49 -6.85 -12.87
C PHE A 85 10.58 -7.88 -13.26
N ASP A 86 10.21 -8.89 -14.04
CA ASP A 86 11.13 -9.97 -14.48
C ASP A 86 12.35 -9.42 -15.23
N THR A 87 12.13 -8.48 -16.15
CA THR A 87 13.22 -7.87 -16.93
C THR A 87 14.18 -7.03 -16.08
N ALA A 88 13.69 -6.40 -15.01
CA ALA A 88 14.51 -5.60 -14.10
C ALA A 88 15.20 -6.43 -13.00
N GLN A 89 14.70 -7.64 -12.72
CA GLN A 89 15.14 -8.47 -11.59
C GLN A 89 16.63 -8.79 -11.60
N ALA A 90 17.20 -9.15 -12.76
CA ALA A 90 18.62 -9.51 -12.87
C ALA A 90 19.54 -8.32 -12.54
N ARG A 91 19.15 -7.11 -12.97
CA ARG A 91 19.88 -5.88 -12.68
C ARG A 91 19.85 -5.56 -11.19
N ALA A 92 18.67 -5.62 -10.57
CA ALA A 92 18.53 -5.39 -9.12
C ALA A 92 19.39 -6.37 -8.31
N ASN A 93 19.38 -7.66 -8.67
CA ASN A 93 20.22 -8.69 -8.05
C ASN A 93 21.73 -8.37 -8.11
N SER A 94 22.20 -7.93 -9.27
CA SER A 94 23.61 -7.54 -9.46
C SER A 94 23.98 -6.34 -8.58
N LEU A 95 23.14 -5.31 -8.57
CA LEU A 95 23.38 -4.08 -7.81
C LEU A 95 23.34 -4.32 -6.29
N VAL A 96 22.37 -5.08 -5.80
CA VAL A 96 22.30 -5.49 -4.38
C VAL A 96 23.54 -6.30 -4.00
N SER A 97 24.01 -7.19 -4.87
CA SER A 97 25.25 -7.95 -4.63
C SER A 97 26.48 -7.05 -4.53
N ALA A 98 26.56 -6.02 -5.38
CA ALA A 98 27.67 -5.05 -5.38
C ALA A 98 27.64 -4.08 -4.19
N ALA A 99 26.45 -3.85 -3.60
CA ALA A 99 26.24 -3.02 -2.42
C ALA A 99 26.59 -3.75 -1.11
N ARG A 100 26.75 -5.07 -1.11
CA ARG A 100 27.08 -5.86 0.09
C ARG A 100 28.36 -5.35 0.75
N GLY A 101 28.29 -5.10 2.06
CA GLY A 101 29.42 -4.64 2.88
C GLY A 101 29.84 -3.18 2.62
N THR A 102 29.10 -2.44 1.80
CA THR A 102 29.30 -1.00 1.63
C THR A 102 28.62 -0.22 2.75
N ALA A 103 29.04 1.02 2.97
CA ALA A 103 28.37 1.90 3.93
C ALA A 103 26.96 2.27 3.43
N VAL A 104 26.01 2.38 4.36
CA VAL A 104 24.70 2.99 4.11
C VAL A 104 24.89 4.39 3.51
N ALA A 105 24.02 4.76 2.57
CA ALA A 105 24.09 6.02 1.81
C ALA A 105 25.35 6.20 0.93
N SER A 106 26.18 5.17 0.76
CA SER A 106 27.19 5.16 -0.31
C SER A 106 26.53 5.08 -1.69
N GLU A 107 27.26 5.45 -2.74
CA GLU A 107 26.75 5.39 -4.12
C GLU A 107 26.22 3.99 -4.49
N ARG A 108 26.94 2.93 -4.11
CA ARG A 108 26.54 1.55 -4.39
C ARG A 108 25.25 1.17 -3.66
N TRP A 109 25.11 1.60 -2.40
CA TRP A 109 23.88 1.43 -1.64
C TRP A 109 22.72 2.16 -2.31
N SER A 110 22.90 3.43 -2.68
CA SER A 110 21.86 4.25 -3.30
C SER A 110 21.36 3.67 -4.62
N VAL A 111 22.28 3.26 -5.49
CA VAL A 111 21.93 2.64 -6.78
C VAL A 111 21.20 1.30 -6.60
N ALA A 112 21.56 0.51 -5.59
CA ALA A 112 20.84 -0.72 -5.26
C ALA A 112 19.42 -0.44 -4.73
N THR A 113 19.26 0.54 -3.86
CA THR A 113 17.94 0.96 -3.35
C THR A 113 17.02 1.45 -4.47
N VAL A 114 17.54 2.24 -5.42
CA VAL A 114 16.76 2.67 -6.60
C VAL A 114 16.33 1.48 -7.46
N ALA A 115 17.20 0.47 -7.62
CA ALA A 115 16.86 -0.73 -8.37
C ALA A 115 15.76 -1.57 -7.67
N ILE A 116 15.77 -1.65 -6.33
CA ILE A 116 14.68 -2.29 -5.57
C ILE A 116 13.39 -1.48 -5.74
N ALA A 117 13.44 -0.15 -5.64
CA ALA A 117 12.26 0.71 -5.81
C ALA A 117 11.60 0.58 -7.19
N GLU A 118 12.39 0.31 -8.25
CA GLU A 118 11.86 0.04 -9.59
C GLU A 118 11.08 -1.29 -9.66
N LEU A 119 11.55 -2.31 -8.95
CA LEU A 119 10.82 -3.57 -8.77
C LEU A 119 9.54 -3.36 -7.94
N GLU A 120 9.61 -2.63 -6.84
CA GLU A 120 8.45 -2.29 -6.00
C GLU A 120 7.38 -1.51 -6.78
N SER A 121 7.81 -0.61 -7.67
CA SER A 121 6.92 0.13 -8.57
C SER A 121 6.19 -0.82 -9.53
N SER A 122 6.92 -1.74 -10.17
CA SER A 122 6.32 -2.73 -11.08
C SER A 122 5.34 -3.65 -10.35
N ARG A 123 5.70 -4.14 -9.16
CA ARG A 123 4.78 -4.91 -8.30
C ARG A 123 3.53 -4.11 -7.91
N SER A 124 3.70 -2.82 -7.60
CA SER A 124 2.57 -1.95 -7.24
C SER A 124 1.58 -1.81 -8.40
N ASP A 125 2.05 -1.75 -9.64
CA ASP A 125 1.16 -1.75 -10.81
C ASP A 125 0.38 -3.07 -10.96
N ALA A 126 1.00 -4.22 -10.67
CA ALA A 126 0.31 -5.51 -10.64
C ALA A 126 -0.77 -5.53 -9.54
N MET A 127 -0.47 -4.97 -8.36
CA MET A 127 -1.41 -4.85 -7.24
C MET A 127 -2.64 -3.99 -7.56
N VAL A 128 -2.53 -2.97 -8.41
CA VAL A 128 -3.69 -2.19 -8.87
C VAL A 128 -4.67 -3.09 -9.62
N SER A 129 -4.17 -3.96 -10.50
CA SER A 129 -5.00 -4.91 -11.24
C SER A 129 -5.62 -5.96 -10.30
N LEU A 130 -4.85 -6.44 -9.32
CA LEU A 130 -5.34 -7.36 -8.30
C LEU A 130 -6.48 -6.77 -7.46
N GLY A 131 -6.36 -5.50 -7.05
CA GLY A 131 -7.39 -4.81 -6.28
C GLY A 131 -8.72 -4.69 -7.02
N GLU A 132 -8.69 -4.43 -8.33
CA GLU A 132 -9.89 -4.44 -9.16
C GLU A 132 -10.49 -5.85 -9.32
N LEU A 133 -9.64 -6.87 -9.44
CA LEU A 133 -10.09 -8.27 -9.47
C LEU A 133 -10.73 -8.70 -8.15
N ASP A 134 -10.18 -8.28 -7.01
CA ASP A 134 -10.77 -8.49 -5.68
C ASP A 134 -12.16 -7.83 -5.57
N ARG A 135 -12.30 -6.60 -6.07
CA ARG A 135 -13.60 -5.91 -6.11
C ARG A 135 -14.63 -6.68 -6.94
N LEU A 136 -14.27 -7.06 -8.16
CA LEU A 136 -15.15 -7.85 -9.05
C LEU A 136 -15.52 -9.20 -8.42
N TYR A 137 -14.57 -9.85 -7.76
CA TYR A 137 -14.80 -11.14 -7.11
C TYR A 137 -15.79 -11.01 -5.94
N ALA A 138 -15.62 -9.98 -5.11
CA ALA A 138 -16.55 -9.68 -4.01
C ALA A 138 -17.97 -9.38 -4.53
N GLU A 139 -18.09 -8.57 -5.58
CA GLU A 139 -19.38 -8.25 -6.23
C GLU A 139 -20.06 -9.51 -6.78
N ALA A 140 -19.33 -10.36 -7.49
CA ALA A 140 -19.85 -11.63 -8.00
C ALA A 140 -20.29 -12.57 -6.87
N ARG A 141 -19.61 -12.55 -5.72
CA ARG A 141 -19.97 -13.38 -4.57
C ARG A 141 -21.23 -12.91 -3.85
N ILE A 142 -21.52 -11.61 -3.88
CA ILE A 142 -22.77 -11.04 -3.38
C ILE A 142 -23.91 -11.35 -4.35
N ALA A 143 -23.68 -11.16 -5.66
CA ALA A 143 -24.69 -11.46 -6.69
C ALA A 143 -25.07 -12.95 -6.72
N GLY A 144 -24.09 -13.86 -6.69
CA GLY A 144 -24.33 -15.31 -6.72
C GLY A 144 -24.92 -15.90 -5.42
N GLN A 145 -25.09 -15.12 -4.35
CA GLN A 145 -25.96 -15.51 -3.23
C GLN A 145 -27.44 -15.35 -3.58
N ASN A 146 -27.75 -14.55 -4.62
CA ASN A 146 -29.09 -14.21 -5.07
C ASN A 146 -29.43 -14.83 -6.45
N ASP A 147 -28.48 -15.47 -7.14
CA ASP A 147 -28.65 -16.10 -8.47
C ASP A 147 -27.79 -17.39 -8.63
N ASP A 148 -28.31 -18.38 -9.38
CA ASP A 148 -27.76 -19.76 -9.49
C ASP A 148 -26.60 -19.95 -10.50
N GLY A 149 -26.05 -18.90 -11.12
CA GLY A 149 -25.14 -19.05 -12.27
C GLY A 149 -24.07 -17.97 -12.46
N GLY A 150 -23.41 -17.52 -11.39
CA GLY A 150 -22.52 -16.35 -11.44
C GLY A 150 -21.12 -16.59 -12.06
N ASP A 151 -20.57 -15.54 -12.69
CA ASP A 151 -19.24 -15.47 -13.31
C ASP A 151 -18.04 -15.54 -12.33
N GLY A 152 -18.29 -15.88 -11.06
CA GLY A 152 -17.30 -15.87 -10.00
C GLY A 152 -16.10 -16.79 -10.24
N GLY A 153 -16.29 -17.90 -10.96
CA GLY A 153 -15.21 -18.83 -11.31
C GLY A 153 -14.19 -18.23 -12.29
N ALA A 154 -14.66 -17.50 -13.31
CA ALA A 154 -13.78 -16.84 -14.27
C ALA A 154 -12.98 -15.70 -13.60
N ILE A 155 -13.63 -14.92 -12.74
CA ILE A 155 -12.96 -13.86 -11.97
C ILE A 155 -11.92 -14.46 -11.01
N ALA A 156 -12.26 -15.55 -10.30
CA ALA A 156 -11.35 -16.25 -9.40
C ALA A 156 -10.09 -16.73 -10.12
N ALA A 157 -10.22 -17.33 -11.30
CA ALA A 157 -9.07 -17.84 -12.05
C ALA A 157 -8.06 -16.72 -12.41
N VAL A 158 -8.55 -15.56 -12.86
CA VAL A 158 -7.67 -14.41 -13.17
C VAL A 158 -7.04 -13.84 -11.90
N ARG A 159 -7.84 -13.69 -10.85
CA ARG A 159 -7.40 -13.22 -9.54
C ARG A 159 -6.29 -14.10 -8.94
N ASP A 160 -6.47 -15.42 -8.98
CA ASP A 160 -5.51 -16.37 -8.42
C ASP A 160 -4.19 -16.34 -9.20
N GLN A 161 -4.25 -16.19 -10.54
CA GLN A 161 -3.06 -16.03 -11.36
C GLN A 161 -2.27 -14.75 -11.02
N VAL A 162 -2.95 -13.61 -10.87
CA VAL A 162 -2.29 -12.35 -10.51
C VAL A 162 -1.77 -12.39 -9.07
N THR A 163 -2.50 -13.05 -8.16
CA THR A 163 -2.05 -13.28 -6.78
C THR A 163 -0.74 -14.06 -6.75
N ALA A 164 -0.61 -15.10 -7.59
CA ALA A 164 0.62 -15.88 -7.68
C ALA A 164 1.81 -15.03 -8.14
N TRP A 165 1.64 -14.20 -9.19
CA TRP A 165 2.69 -13.28 -9.65
C TRP A 165 3.13 -12.31 -8.56
N VAL A 166 2.18 -11.66 -7.88
CA VAL A 166 2.50 -10.74 -6.77
C VAL A 166 3.25 -11.46 -5.64
N ALA A 167 2.87 -12.70 -5.33
CA ALA A 167 3.52 -13.48 -4.27
C ALA A 167 4.98 -13.83 -4.63
N ASP A 168 5.24 -14.16 -5.90
CA ASP A 168 6.60 -14.39 -6.40
C ASP A 168 7.43 -13.10 -6.33
N GLU A 169 6.84 -11.97 -6.75
CA GLU A 169 7.47 -10.64 -6.69
C GLU A 169 7.81 -10.23 -5.25
N ASP A 170 6.90 -10.49 -4.30
CA ASP A 170 7.13 -10.28 -2.86
C ASP A 170 8.32 -11.08 -2.33
N ALA A 171 8.40 -12.36 -2.69
CA ALA A 171 9.50 -13.22 -2.25
C ALA A 171 10.85 -12.70 -2.74
N VAL A 172 10.91 -12.20 -3.98
CA VAL A 172 12.11 -11.60 -4.57
C VAL A 172 12.48 -10.30 -3.88
N LEU A 173 11.52 -9.40 -3.66
CA LEU A 173 11.76 -8.13 -2.95
C LEU A 173 12.25 -8.37 -1.52
N ALA A 174 11.67 -9.36 -0.83
CA ALA A 174 12.09 -9.75 0.52
C ALA A 174 13.53 -10.28 0.54
N ASP A 175 13.92 -11.14 -0.41
CA ASP A 175 15.31 -11.62 -0.55
C ASP A 175 16.27 -10.44 -0.75
N LEU A 176 15.99 -9.58 -1.74
CA LEU A 176 16.83 -8.44 -2.07
C LEU A 176 16.98 -7.48 -0.88
N GLY A 177 15.86 -7.15 -0.22
CA GLY A 177 15.84 -6.30 0.97
C GLY A 177 16.66 -6.87 2.12
N SER A 178 16.62 -8.19 2.34
CA SER A 178 17.40 -8.85 3.40
C SER A 178 18.92 -8.78 3.21
N ARG A 179 19.37 -8.57 1.97
CA ARG A 179 20.80 -8.51 1.59
C ARG A 179 21.36 -7.09 1.61
N MET A 180 20.51 -6.07 1.77
CA MET A 180 20.93 -4.68 1.83
C MET A 180 21.64 -4.37 3.16
N PRO A 181 22.70 -3.53 3.15
CA PRO A 181 23.28 -3.01 4.39
C PRO A 181 22.23 -2.21 5.19
N GLY A 182 22.12 -2.53 6.50
CA GLY A 182 21.26 -1.84 7.47
C GLY A 182 21.92 -0.62 8.10
#